data_AF-A0A5C1WCX3-F1
#
_entry.id   AF-A0A5C1WCX3-F1
#
_cell.length_a   1.000
_cell.length_b   1.000
_cell.length_c   1.000
_cell.angle_alpha   90.00
_cell.angle_beta   90.00
_cell.angle_gamma   90.00
#
_symmetry.space_group_name_H-M   'P 1'
#
loop_
_entity.id
_entity.type
_entity.pdbx_description
1 polymer ?
#
loop_
_entity_poly.entity_id
_entity_poly.type
_entity_poly.pdbx_seq_one_letter_code
_entity_poly.pdbx_strand_id
1 'polypeptide(L)'
;MSVLDAFPTRPLRASRIGISRLTGCFVVLVGFAFAGGIGWWQAEDLWRDYKISRNYEIADDARISNGECKTRKLIFTDCSATIIAADGARNRVEMMFVDMHAGGYETGVVRSREDPRLLTLELGVEKITDRILTFLAFVGGFAVLGIAGLAMLFKASRLRRAVAKPVVMRPVVAKVLTQTRTWLNHTIKYEYSLDGKTRKATSILKKNEIPFFLDTEERQVLAVVPQTTSTPILLDAGLETLDLTDEERAAVHAAISPVQDDIRLDRSMRW
;
A
#
# COMPACT_ATOMS: atom_id res chain seq x y z
N MET A 1 25.23 -32.49 -5.59
CA MET A 1 24.17 -32.66 -4.60
C MET A 1 23.30 -31.42 -4.66
N SER A 2 21.97 -31.53 -4.80
CA SER A 2 21.13 -30.33 -4.85
C SER A 2 21.12 -29.67 -3.48
N VAL A 3 21.09 -28.33 -3.41
CA VAL A 3 21.01 -27.64 -2.10
C VAL A 3 19.76 -28.03 -1.32
N LEU A 4 18.71 -28.48 -2.02
CA LEU A 4 17.48 -28.97 -1.43
C LEU A 4 17.71 -30.28 -0.66
N ASP A 5 18.62 -31.13 -1.13
CA ASP A 5 18.95 -32.41 -0.51
C ASP A 5 19.88 -32.25 0.70
N ALA A 6 20.67 -31.17 0.72
CA ALA A 6 21.53 -30.80 1.84
C ALA A 6 20.75 -30.21 3.04
N PHE A 7 19.45 -29.93 2.85
CA PHE A 7 18.64 -29.30 3.88
C PHE A 7 18.13 -30.34 4.90
N PRO A 8 18.22 -30.06 6.21
CA PRO A 8 17.84 -31.04 7.22
C PRO A 8 16.33 -31.31 7.23
N THR A 9 15.97 -32.57 7.48
CA THR A 9 14.58 -33.05 7.52
C THR A 9 13.96 -32.99 8.91
N ARG A 10 14.76 -32.67 9.94
CA ARG A 10 14.28 -32.53 11.32
C ARG A 10 13.41 -31.28 11.50
N PRO A 11 12.57 -31.22 12.55
CA PRO A 11 11.86 -29.99 12.88
C PRO A 11 12.83 -28.86 13.25
N LEU A 12 12.62 -27.68 12.66
CA LEU A 12 13.39 -26.46 12.89
C LEU A 12 12.48 -25.35 13.44
N ARG A 13 13.06 -24.47 14.24
CA ARG A 13 12.46 -23.22 14.70
C ARG A 13 12.99 -22.06 13.89
N ALA A 14 12.08 -21.19 13.44
CA ALA A 14 12.46 -19.94 12.79
C ALA A 14 12.69 -18.84 13.83
N SER A 15 13.88 -18.25 13.83
CA SER A 15 14.22 -17.09 14.67
C SER A 15 13.58 -15.80 14.13
N ARG A 16 13.42 -15.73 12.80
CA ARG A 16 12.86 -14.60 12.06
C ARG A 16 11.93 -15.10 10.95
N ILE A 17 10.92 -14.30 10.61
CA ILE A 17 9.90 -14.67 9.60
C ILE A 17 9.81 -13.72 8.41
N GLY A 18 10.64 -12.67 8.37
CA GLY A 18 10.69 -11.71 7.25
C GLY A 18 9.44 -10.83 7.03
N ILE A 19 8.41 -10.91 7.90
CA ILE A 19 7.21 -10.07 7.82
C ILE A 19 7.17 -9.11 9.01
N SER A 20 7.26 -7.80 8.74
CA SER A 20 7.27 -6.74 9.75
C SER A 20 5.87 -6.46 10.29
N ARG A 21 5.65 -6.74 11.59
CA ARG A 21 4.41 -6.34 12.28
C ARG A 21 4.29 -4.83 12.41
N LEU A 22 5.41 -4.14 12.63
CA LEU A 22 5.42 -2.69 12.80
C LEU A 22 4.97 -1.99 11.52
N THR A 23 5.44 -2.47 10.36
CA THR A 23 4.99 -1.98 9.06
C THR A 23 3.51 -2.26 8.84
N GLY A 24 3.03 -3.47 9.18
CA GLY A 24 1.60 -3.80 9.11
C GLY A 24 0.74 -2.88 9.98
N CYS A 25 1.12 -2.66 11.24
CA CYS A 25 0.42 -1.74 12.15
C CYS A 25 0.42 -0.31 11.63
N PHE A 26 1.57 0.19 11.14
CA PHE A 26 1.67 1.52 10.57
C PHE A 26 0.73 1.69 9.37
N VAL A 27 0.71 0.73 8.44
CA VAL A 27 -0.18 0.77 7.26
C VAL A 27 -1.65 0.74 7.66
N VAL A 28 -2.04 -0.05 8.66
CA VAL A 28 -3.40 -0.07 9.22
C VAL A 28 -3.76 1.30 9.78
N LEU A 29 -2.91 1.85 10.66
CA LEU A 29 -3.16 3.13 11.32
C LEU A 29 -3.29 4.26 10.30
N VAL A 30 -2.35 4.37 9.37
CA VAL A 30 -2.38 5.38 8.31
C VAL A 30 -3.60 5.19 7.42
N GLY A 31 -3.85 3.98 6.92
CA GLY A 31 -4.97 3.72 6.02
C GLY A 31 -6.32 4.10 6.63
N PHE A 32 -6.61 3.65 7.85
CA PHE A 32 -7.89 3.98 8.50
C PHE A 32 -7.96 5.40 9.04
N ALA A 33 -6.86 5.99 9.51
CA ALA A 33 -6.86 7.39 9.95
C ALA A 33 -7.15 8.35 8.79
N PHE A 34 -6.54 8.14 7.62
CA PHE A 34 -6.83 8.97 6.44
C PHE A 34 -8.24 8.72 5.90
N ALA A 35 -8.67 7.45 5.79
CA ALA A 35 -10.04 7.15 5.34
C ALA A 35 -11.09 7.76 6.26
N GLY A 36 -10.93 7.60 7.59
CA GLY A 36 -11.83 8.16 8.59
C GLY A 36 -11.76 9.68 8.66
N GLY A 37 -10.56 10.27 8.59
CA GLY A 37 -10.36 11.72 8.61
C GLY A 37 -10.96 12.43 7.40
N ILE A 38 -10.72 11.91 6.18
CA ILE A 38 -11.34 12.43 4.95
C ILE A 38 -12.86 12.23 5.00
N GLY A 39 -13.30 11.04 5.43
CA GLY A 39 -14.71 10.72 5.59
C GLY A 39 -15.42 11.72 6.50
N TRP A 40 -14.89 11.95 7.69
CA TRP A 40 -15.45 12.90 8.65
C TRP A 40 -15.44 14.35 8.14
N TRP A 41 -14.32 14.78 7.55
CA TRP A 41 -14.16 16.17 7.11
C TRP A 41 -15.05 16.54 5.91
N GLN A 42 -15.23 15.62 4.95
CA GLN A 42 -15.93 15.91 3.70
C GLN A 42 -17.38 15.40 3.66
N ALA A 43 -17.78 14.49 4.56
CA ALA A 43 -19.12 13.88 4.48
C ALA A 43 -20.25 14.91 4.63
N GLU A 44 -20.13 15.88 5.54
CA GLU A 44 -21.20 16.87 5.76
C GLU A 44 -21.41 17.78 4.55
N ASP A 45 -20.32 18.33 4.00
CA ASP A 45 -20.37 19.18 2.82
C ASP A 45 -20.86 18.40 1.58
N LEU A 46 -20.38 17.17 1.39
CA LEU A 46 -20.83 16.32 0.28
C LEU A 46 -22.30 15.94 0.39
N TRP A 47 -22.78 15.65 1.60
CA TRP A 47 -24.19 15.34 1.85
C TRP A 47 -25.09 16.54 1.60
N ARG A 48 -24.69 17.73 2.07
CA ARG A 48 -25.39 18.99 1.80
C ARG A 48 -25.49 19.24 0.29
N ASP A 49 -24.38 19.12 -0.42
CA ASP A 49 -24.32 19.42 -1.85
C ASP A 49 -25.08 18.37 -2.68
N TYR A 50 -25.05 17.09 -2.27
CA TYR A 50 -25.88 16.04 -2.87
C TYR A 50 -27.38 16.34 -2.69
N LYS A 51 -27.80 16.79 -1.50
CA LYS A 51 -29.18 17.17 -1.24
C LYS A 51 -29.62 18.33 -2.15
N ILE A 52 -28.77 19.34 -2.32
CA ILE A 52 -29.04 20.48 -3.22
C ILE A 52 -29.16 20.02 -4.67
N SER A 53 -28.29 19.12 -5.14
CA SER A 53 -28.30 18.63 -6.54
C SER A 53 -29.60 17.93 -6.94
N ARG A 54 -30.38 17.41 -5.98
CA ARG A 54 -31.63 16.69 -6.26
C ARG A 54 -32.81 17.62 -6.50
N ASN A 55 -32.78 18.83 -5.95
CA ASN A 55 -33.91 19.76 -6.01
C ASN A 55 -33.44 21.22 -5.87
N TYR A 56 -32.98 21.79 -6.99
CA TYR A 56 -32.48 23.16 -7.08
C TYR A 56 -33.28 24.03 -8.05
N GLU A 57 -33.13 25.34 -7.89
CA GLU A 57 -33.60 26.36 -8.83
C GLU A 57 -32.52 27.41 -9.07
N ILE A 58 -32.58 28.08 -10.22
CA ILE A 58 -31.65 29.17 -10.58
C ILE A 58 -32.02 30.40 -9.75
N ALA A 59 -31.01 31.01 -9.10
CA ALA A 59 -31.18 32.21 -8.28
C ALA A 59 -30.73 33.45 -9.06
N ASP A 60 -31.61 33.99 -9.90
CA ASP A 60 -31.34 35.18 -10.73
C ASP A 60 -31.11 36.47 -9.90
N ASP A 61 -31.53 36.45 -8.64
CA ASP A 61 -31.40 37.52 -7.66
C ASP A 61 -30.06 37.51 -6.89
N ALA A 62 -29.25 36.46 -7.05
CA ALA A 62 -27.95 36.30 -6.40
C ALA A 62 -26.81 36.54 -7.39
N ARG A 63 -25.68 37.10 -6.92
CA ARG A 63 -24.53 37.43 -7.78
C ARG A 63 -23.24 36.81 -7.26
N ILE A 64 -22.39 36.41 -8.20
CA ILE A 64 -21.05 35.90 -7.92
C ILE A 64 -20.08 37.09 -7.85
N SER A 65 -19.25 37.11 -6.82
CA SER A 65 -18.16 38.05 -6.62
C SER A 65 -16.87 37.27 -6.30
N ASN A 66 -15.73 37.74 -6.82
CA ASN A 66 -14.41 37.15 -6.59
C ASN A 66 -14.36 35.62 -6.84
N GLY A 67 -14.75 35.18 -8.04
CA GLY A 67 -14.57 33.80 -8.48
C GLY A 67 -13.14 33.54 -8.94
N GLU A 68 -12.47 32.56 -8.33
CA GLU A 68 -11.15 32.10 -8.73
C GLU A 68 -11.16 30.57 -8.82
N CYS A 69 -10.69 30.04 -9.95
CA CYS A 69 -10.48 28.61 -10.14
C CYS A 69 -9.01 28.35 -10.46
N LYS A 70 -8.40 27.39 -9.75
CA LYS A 70 -7.00 27.02 -9.89
C LYS A 70 -6.88 25.52 -10.11
N THR A 71 -6.48 25.14 -11.31
CA THR A 71 -6.17 23.74 -11.65
C THR A 71 -4.71 23.42 -11.30
N ARG A 72 -4.51 22.41 -10.46
CA ARG A 72 -3.20 21.87 -10.06
C ARG A 72 -3.03 20.45 -10.61
N LYS A 73 -1.80 20.14 -11.03
CA LYS A 73 -1.43 18.80 -11.53
C LYS A 73 -2.34 18.28 -12.66
N LEU A 74 -2.87 19.18 -13.50
CA LEU A 74 -3.76 18.91 -14.65
C LEU A 74 -5.12 18.26 -14.34
N ILE A 75 -5.40 17.86 -13.10
CA ILE A 75 -6.63 17.12 -12.77
C ILE A 75 -7.36 17.65 -11.54
N PHE A 76 -6.71 18.38 -10.63
CA PHE A 76 -7.37 18.89 -9.43
C PHE A 76 -7.72 20.35 -9.63
N THR A 77 -9.01 20.69 -9.69
CA THR A 77 -9.46 22.08 -9.81
C THR A 77 -10.05 22.53 -8.48
N ASP A 78 -9.42 23.54 -7.89
CA ASP A 78 -9.89 24.25 -6.70
C ASP A 78 -10.63 25.51 -7.16
N CYS A 79 -11.92 25.63 -6.89
CA CYS A 79 -12.69 26.84 -7.17
C CYS A 79 -13.19 27.48 -5.86
N SER A 80 -13.00 28.78 -5.73
CA SER A 80 -13.53 29.58 -4.63
C SER A 80 -14.31 30.75 -5.19
N ALA A 81 -15.50 31.01 -4.64
CA ALA A 81 -16.33 32.14 -5.03
C ALA A 81 -17.06 32.71 -3.82
N THR A 82 -17.37 34.01 -3.86
CA THR A 82 -18.26 34.65 -2.88
C THR A 82 -19.61 34.88 -3.52
N ILE A 83 -20.67 34.30 -2.97
CA ILE A 83 -22.05 34.53 -3.38
C ILE A 83 -22.61 35.68 -2.53
N ILE A 84 -23.15 36.69 -3.20
CA ILE A 84 -23.92 37.78 -2.58
C ILE A 84 -25.40 37.47 -2.82
N ALA A 85 -26.11 37.14 -1.73
CA ALA A 85 -27.54 36.86 -1.75
C ALA A 85 -28.36 38.15 -1.93
N ALA A 86 -29.65 38.01 -2.24
CA ALA A 86 -30.57 39.14 -2.47
C ALA A 86 -30.75 40.02 -1.22
N ASP A 87 -30.58 39.46 -0.02
CA ASP A 87 -30.61 40.16 1.27
C ASP A 87 -29.26 40.83 1.61
N GLY A 88 -28.26 40.73 0.72
CA GLY A 88 -26.91 41.24 0.91
C GLY A 88 -25.97 40.33 1.70
N ALA A 89 -26.44 39.16 2.16
CA ALA A 89 -25.59 38.20 2.87
C ALA A 89 -24.48 37.67 1.95
N ARG A 90 -23.28 37.50 2.51
CA ARG A 90 -22.10 37.04 1.79
C ARG A 90 -21.72 35.64 2.25
N ASN A 91 -21.83 34.67 1.34
CA ASN A 91 -21.45 33.29 1.60
C ASN A 91 -20.26 32.92 0.73
N ARG A 92 -19.18 32.45 1.36
CA ARG A 92 -18.02 31.93 0.64
C ARG A 92 -18.26 30.45 0.36
N VAL A 93 -18.16 30.08 -0.90
CA VAL A 93 -18.28 28.69 -1.36
C VAL A 93 -16.93 28.26 -1.90
N GLU A 94 -16.43 27.16 -1.36
CA GLU A 94 -15.21 26.51 -1.82
C GLU A 94 -15.58 25.12 -2.32
N MET A 95 -15.07 24.76 -3.50
CA MET A 95 -15.28 23.45 -4.08
C MET A 95 -13.98 22.94 -4.70
N MET A 96 -13.78 21.63 -4.56
CA MET A 96 -12.69 20.91 -5.18
C MET A 96 -13.29 19.75 -5.96
N PHE A 97 -12.90 19.61 -7.22
CA PHE A 97 -13.32 18.50 -8.07
C PHE A 97 -12.19 18.07 -9.00
N VAL A 98 -12.33 16.86 -9.55
CA VAL A 98 -11.38 16.33 -10.53
C VAL A 98 -11.92 16.58 -11.92
N ASP A 99 -11.20 17.35 -12.73
CA ASP A 99 -11.57 17.67 -14.11
C ASP A 99 -10.31 17.85 -14.97
N MET A 100 -10.39 17.38 -16.21
CA MET A 100 -9.31 17.48 -17.21
C MET A 100 -9.47 18.71 -18.11
N HIS A 101 -10.45 19.58 -17.84
CA HIS A 101 -10.68 20.80 -18.59
C HIS A 101 -9.70 21.92 -18.20
N ALA A 102 -9.12 22.58 -19.20
CA ALA A 102 -8.22 23.72 -19.03
C ALA A 102 -8.87 24.96 -19.66
N GLY A 103 -9.72 25.64 -18.89
CA GLY A 103 -10.49 26.81 -19.34
C GLY A 103 -11.19 27.52 -18.18
N GLY A 104 -11.78 28.69 -18.47
CA GLY A 104 -12.70 29.34 -17.53
C GLY A 104 -14.02 28.58 -17.47
N TYR A 105 -14.64 28.53 -16.28
CA TYR A 105 -15.95 27.92 -16.10
C TYR A 105 -17.02 29.02 -16.09
N GLU A 106 -18.03 28.89 -16.95
CA GLU A 106 -19.26 29.67 -16.80
C GLU A 106 -20.16 28.96 -15.80
N THR A 107 -20.66 29.70 -14.79
CA THR A 107 -21.53 29.12 -13.75
C THR A 107 -22.51 30.15 -13.23
N GLY A 108 -23.76 29.72 -13.03
CA GLY A 108 -24.77 30.48 -12.29
C GLY A 108 -24.71 30.24 -10.78
N VAL A 109 -25.58 30.92 -10.05
CA VAL A 109 -25.90 30.63 -8.65
C VAL A 109 -27.20 29.83 -8.62
N VAL A 110 -27.20 28.73 -7.88
CA VAL A 110 -28.38 27.90 -7.66
C VAL A 110 -28.73 27.84 -6.17
N ARG A 111 -30.01 27.68 -5.90
CA ARG A 111 -30.63 27.66 -4.58
C ARG A 111 -31.33 26.33 -4.37
N SER A 112 -31.30 25.79 -3.15
CA SER A 112 -32.15 24.65 -2.81
C SER A 112 -33.61 25.07 -2.71
N ARG A 113 -34.52 24.32 -3.34
CA ARG A 113 -35.96 24.55 -3.18
C ARG A 113 -36.48 24.18 -1.79
N GLU A 114 -35.79 23.30 -1.07
CA GLU A 114 -36.18 22.88 0.27
C GLU A 114 -35.68 23.82 1.36
N ASP A 115 -34.52 24.44 1.16
CA ASP A 115 -33.96 25.46 2.05
C ASP A 115 -33.40 26.64 1.23
N PRO A 116 -34.19 27.71 1.03
CA PRO A 116 -33.80 28.88 0.25
C PRO A 116 -32.52 29.59 0.73
N ARG A 117 -32.05 29.30 1.95
CA ARG A 117 -30.81 29.86 2.52
C ARG A 117 -29.55 29.17 1.99
N LEU A 118 -29.69 27.98 1.39
CA LEU A 118 -28.59 27.23 0.81
C LEU A 118 -28.37 27.65 -0.63
N LEU A 119 -27.34 28.48 -0.83
CA LEU A 119 -26.86 28.93 -2.13
C LEU A 119 -25.57 28.20 -2.46
N THR A 120 -25.46 27.69 -3.68
CA THR A 120 -24.23 27.11 -4.22
C THR A 120 -24.07 27.52 -5.68
N LEU A 121 -22.93 27.17 -6.28
CA LEU A 121 -22.72 27.40 -7.70
C LEU A 121 -23.33 26.24 -8.51
N GLU A 122 -23.90 26.55 -9.66
CA GLU A 122 -24.41 25.58 -10.62
C GLU A 122 -23.34 24.53 -10.98
N LEU A 123 -22.10 24.98 -11.17
CA LEU A 123 -20.94 24.12 -11.38
C LEU A 123 -20.74 23.09 -10.26
N GLY A 124 -21.06 23.45 -9.01
CA GLY A 124 -20.98 22.55 -7.87
C GLY A 124 -22.01 21.42 -7.93
N VAL A 125 -23.17 21.67 -8.53
CA VAL A 125 -24.22 20.67 -8.78
C VAL A 125 -23.86 19.80 -9.99
N GLU A 126 -23.41 20.40 -11.09
CA GLU A 126 -22.99 19.65 -12.28
C GLU A 126 -21.85 18.68 -11.99
N LYS A 127 -20.89 19.10 -11.17
CA LYS A 127 -19.71 18.31 -10.79
C LYS A 127 -19.90 17.47 -9.51
N ILE A 128 -21.14 17.34 -9.00
CA ILE A 128 -21.39 16.58 -7.76
C ILE A 128 -20.99 15.10 -7.90
N THR A 129 -21.23 14.52 -9.09
CA THR A 129 -20.85 13.13 -9.38
C THR A 129 -19.34 12.95 -9.36
N ASP A 130 -18.59 13.87 -9.99
CA ASP A 130 -17.11 13.84 -9.99
C ASP A 130 -16.55 13.98 -8.58
N ARG A 131 -17.20 14.79 -7.73
CA ARG A 131 -16.85 14.95 -6.30
C ARG A 131 -17.12 13.68 -5.50
N ILE A 132 -18.28 13.05 -5.69
CA ILE A 132 -18.63 11.78 -5.04
C ILE A 132 -17.63 10.68 -5.45
N LEU A 133 -17.33 10.55 -6.74
CA LEU A 133 -16.37 9.57 -7.24
C LEU A 133 -14.97 9.80 -6.67
N THR A 134 -14.52 11.05 -6.64
CA THR A 134 -13.22 11.42 -6.06
C THR A 134 -13.17 11.09 -4.57
N PHE A 135 -14.22 11.45 -3.82
CA PHE A 135 -14.33 11.13 -2.40
C PHE A 135 -14.28 9.62 -2.15
N LEU A 136 -15.10 8.84 -2.87
CA LEU A 136 -15.13 7.38 -2.76
C LEU A 136 -13.80 6.74 -3.16
N ALA A 137 -13.11 7.28 -4.18
CA ALA A 137 -11.80 6.80 -4.60
C ALA A 137 -10.75 7.02 -3.51
N PHE A 138 -10.72 8.20 -2.88
CA PHE A 138 -9.78 8.47 -1.79
C PHE A 138 -10.09 7.66 -0.54
N VAL A 139 -11.33 7.72 -0.04
CA VAL A 139 -11.73 6.99 1.17
C VAL A 139 -11.60 5.48 0.95
N GLY A 140 -12.08 4.97 -0.18
CA GLY A 140 -11.98 3.57 -0.55
C GLY A 140 -10.52 3.13 -0.74
N GLY A 141 -9.69 3.93 -1.41
CA GLY A 141 -8.27 3.63 -1.60
C GLY A 141 -7.50 3.51 -0.28
N PHE A 142 -7.71 4.45 0.65
CA PHE A 142 -7.11 4.40 1.98
C PHE A 142 -7.68 3.27 2.85
N ALA A 143 -8.97 2.95 2.74
CA ALA A 143 -9.58 1.81 3.41
C ALA A 143 -8.99 0.47 2.91
N VAL A 144 -8.84 0.31 1.59
CA VAL A 144 -8.17 -0.86 0.99
C VAL A 144 -6.73 -0.98 1.48
N LEU A 145 -5.99 0.13 1.58
CA LEU A 145 -4.65 0.15 2.16
C LEU A 145 -4.65 -0.34 3.61
N GLY A 146 -5.60 0.13 4.44
CA GLY A 146 -5.78 -0.32 5.81
C GLY A 146 -6.08 -1.83 5.92
N ILE A 147 -6.98 -2.33 5.07
CA ILE A 147 -7.31 -3.76 4.97
C ILE A 147 -6.09 -4.59 4.56
N ALA A 148 -5.28 -4.11 3.60
CA ALA A 148 -4.06 -4.78 3.20
C ALA A 148 -3.05 -4.88 4.36
N GLY A 149 -2.90 -3.81 5.16
CA GLY A 149 -2.11 -3.83 6.39
C GLY A 149 -2.61 -4.88 7.40
N LEU A 150 -3.94 -5.00 7.56
CA LEU A 150 -4.54 -6.00 8.45
C LEU A 150 -4.28 -7.42 7.95
N ALA A 151 -4.40 -7.67 6.64
CA ALA A 151 -4.06 -8.95 6.03
C ALA A 151 -2.58 -9.32 6.26
N MET A 152 -1.66 -8.34 6.17
CA MET A 152 -0.24 -8.55 6.51
C MET A 152 -0.06 -8.95 7.98
N LEU A 153 -0.75 -8.30 8.91
CA LEU A 153 -0.71 -8.64 10.33
C LEU A 153 -1.24 -10.05 10.60
N PHE A 154 -2.35 -10.44 9.99
CA PHE A 154 -2.89 -11.79 10.09
C PHE A 154 -1.91 -12.82 9.54
N LYS A 155 -1.31 -12.57 8.37
CA LYS A 155 -0.30 -13.45 7.77
C LYS A 155 0.93 -13.59 8.67
N ALA A 156 1.44 -12.47 9.20
CA ALA A 156 2.56 -12.48 10.14
C ALA A 156 2.25 -13.26 11.42
N SER A 157 1.06 -13.04 12.00
CA SER A 157 0.61 -13.74 13.21
C SER A 157 0.47 -15.24 12.98
N ARG A 158 -0.16 -15.64 11.87
CA ARG A 158 -0.33 -17.05 11.51
C ARG A 158 1.01 -17.73 11.30
N LEU A 159 1.94 -17.08 10.58
CA LEU A 159 3.28 -17.62 10.37
C LEU A 159 4.05 -17.74 11.68
N ARG A 160 4.04 -16.71 12.55
CA ARG A 160 4.68 -16.79 13.88
C ARG A 160 4.13 -17.93 14.73
N ARG A 161 2.81 -18.13 14.74
CA ARG A 161 2.20 -19.26 15.46
C ARG A 161 2.63 -20.60 14.86
N ALA A 162 2.69 -20.69 13.53
CA ALA A 162 3.09 -21.90 12.82
C ALA A 162 4.55 -22.31 13.09
N VAL A 163 5.44 -21.35 13.34
CA VAL A 163 6.87 -21.58 13.62
C VAL A 163 7.26 -21.34 15.09
N ALA A 164 6.27 -21.14 15.97
CA ALA A 164 6.51 -20.97 17.41
C ALA A 164 7.03 -22.28 18.04
N LYS A 165 6.62 -23.42 17.47
CA LYS A 165 7.13 -24.75 17.79
C LYS A 165 8.04 -25.23 16.65
N PRO A 166 9.05 -26.07 16.93
CA PRO A 166 9.84 -26.71 15.89
C PRO A 166 8.93 -27.43 14.89
N VAL A 167 9.13 -27.15 13.60
CA VAL A 167 8.31 -27.69 12.51
C VAL A 167 9.22 -28.08 11.35
N VAL A 168 8.87 -29.15 10.65
CA VAL A 168 9.63 -29.56 9.46
C VAL A 168 9.47 -28.50 8.39
N MET A 169 10.61 -28.09 7.81
CA MET A 169 10.70 -27.06 6.80
C MET A 169 10.95 -27.70 5.44
N ARG A 170 10.22 -27.26 4.42
CA ARG A 170 10.45 -27.68 3.02
C ARG A 170 11.28 -26.61 2.32
N PRO A 171 12.52 -26.89 1.88
CA PRO A 171 13.29 -25.93 1.10
C PRO A 171 12.65 -25.78 -0.28
N VAL A 172 12.60 -24.53 -0.77
CA VAL A 172 12.10 -24.19 -2.10
C VAL A 172 13.03 -23.16 -2.75
N VAL A 173 13.32 -23.37 -4.02
CA VAL A 173 13.98 -22.37 -4.85
C VAL A 173 12.95 -21.35 -5.29
N ALA A 174 13.24 -20.07 -5.08
CA ALA A 174 12.38 -18.98 -5.47
C ALA A 174 13.08 -18.04 -6.46
N LYS A 175 12.34 -17.62 -7.49
CA LYS A 175 12.79 -16.64 -8.48
C LYS A 175 12.58 -15.23 -7.95
N VAL A 176 13.61 -14.41 -7.95
CA VAL A 176 13.52 -13.00 -7.58
C VAL A 176 12.80 -12.22 -8.67
N LEU A 177 11.78 -11.46 -8.29
CA LEU A 177 11.04 -10.57 -9.19
C LEU A 177 11.51 -9.14 -9.07
N THR A 178 11.71 -8.67 -7.84
CA THR A 178 12.12 -7.29 -7.57
C THR A 178 12.86 -7.25 -6.25
N GLN A 179 13.94 -6.46 -6.23
CA GLN A 179 14.69 -6.14 -5.03
C GLN A 179 14.62 -4.63 -4.80
N THR A 180 14.33 -4.21 -3.58
CA THR A 180 14.31 -2.80 -3.21
C THR A 180 15.09 -2.63 -1.93
N ARG A 181 16.20 -1.90 -2.03
CA ARG A 181 17.06 -1.57 -0.89
C ARG A 181 16.76 -0.15 -0.43
N THR A 182 16.39 -0.02 0.82
CA THR A 182 16.21 1.26 1.51
C THR A 182 17.28 1.37 2.60
N TRP A 183 17.47 2.57 3.15
CA TRP A 183 18.45 2.81 4.20
C TRP A 183 18.31 1.87 5.42
N LEU A 184 17.08 1.46 5.77
CA LEU A 184 16.81 0.57 6.92
C LEU A 184 16.68 -0.92 6.57
N ASN A 185 16.15 -1.23 5.38
CA ASN A 185 15.63 -2.56 5.07
C ASN A 185 15.95 -2.98 3.63
N HIS A 186 16.03 -4.29 3.41
CA HIS A 186 16.10 -4.89 2.09
C HIS A 186 14.83 -5.70 1.85
N THR A 187 13.99 -5.24 0.92
CA THR A 187 12.70 -5.89 0.59
C THR A 187 12.84 -6.65 -0.71
N ILE A 188 12.42 -7.92 -0.70
CA ILE A 188 12.52 -8.80 -1.87
C ILE A 188 11.17 -9.40 -2.16
N LYS A 189 10.74 -9.20 -3.40
CA LYS A 189 9.59 -9.88 -3.98
C LYS A 189 10.09 -11.06 -4.79
N TYR A 190 9.55 -12.23 -4.52
CA TYR A 190 9.96 -13.46 -5.17
C TYR A 190 8.75 -14.36 -5.45
N GLU A 191 8.96 -15.24 -6.41
CA GLU A 191 7.99 -16.22 -6.88
C GLU A 191 8.52 -17.62 -6.56
N TYR A 192 7.67 -18.48 -5.98
CA TYR A 192 8.03 -19.84 -5.61
C TYR A 192 6.93 -20.79 -6.05
N SER A 193 7.31 -22.01 -6.42
CA SER A 193 6.35 -23.08 -6.72
C SER A 193 6.19 -23.98 -5.51
N LEU A 194 4.95 -24.21 -5.08
CA LEU A 194 4.61 -25.13 -4.01
C LEU A 194 3.47 -26.03 -4.49
N ASP A 195 3.71 -27.34 -4.52
CA ASP A 195 2.74 -28.36 -4.92
C ASP A 195 2.11 -28.07 -6.30
N GLY A 196 2.96 -27.69 -7.27
CA GLY A 196 2.55 -27.35 -8.64
C GLY A 196 1.89 -25.98 -8.81
N LYS A 197 1.74 -25.20 -7.73
CA LYS A 197 1.16 -23.85 -7.79
C LYS A 197 2.21 -22.78 -7.57
N THR A 198 2.34 -21.91 -8.55
CA THR A 198 3.18 -20.71 -8.46
C THR A 198 2.54 -19.65 -7.58
N ARG A 199 3.29 -19.14 -6.61
CA ARG A 199 2.85 -18.13 -5.64
C ARG A 199 3.89 -17.05 -5.50
N LYS A 200 3.45 -15.84 -5.15
CA LYS A 200 4.32 -14.70 -4.88
C LYS A 200 4.40 -14.42 -3.39
N ALA A 201 5.58 -14.06 -2.93
CA ALA A 201 5.83 -13.64 -1.57
C ALA A 201 6.72 -12.40 -1.53
N THR A 202 6.70 -11.75 -0.38
CA THR A 202 7.54 -10.59 -0.10
C THR A 202 8.11 -10.77 1.29
N SER A 203 9.43 -10.67 1.40
CA SER A 203 10.16 -10.76 2.65
C SER A 203 11.02 -9.53 2.84
N ILE A 204 11.14 -9.11 4.09
CA ILE A 204 11.92 -7.95 4.52
C ILE A 204 13.09 -8.48 5.36
N LEU A 205 14.30 -8.20 4.90
CA LEU A 205 15.56 -8.44 5.59
C LEU A 205 16.09 -7.11 6.17
N LYS A 206 16.91 -7.17 7.21
CA LYS A 206 17.60 -5.98 7.72
C LYS A 206 18.62 -5.47 6.70
N LYS A 207 19.07 -4.20 6.84
CA LYS A 207 20.07 -3.55 5.97
C LYS A 207 21.31 -4.39 5.66
N ASN A 208 21.83 -5.11 6.65
CA ASN A 208 23.07 -5.90 6.55
C ASN A 208 22.80 -7.39 6.29
N GLU A 209 21.53 -7.81 6.27
CA GLU A 209 21.15 -9.19 5.99
C GLU A 209 21.00 -9.34 4.47
N ILE A 210 21.84 -10.21 3.91
CA ILE A 210 21.87 -10.54 2.50
C ILE A 210 21.00 -11.79 2.30
N PRO A 211 20.19 -11.89 1.24
CA PRO A 211 19.48 -13.13 0.93
C PRO A 211 20.43 -14.25 0.57
N PHE A 212 20.06 -15.48 0.88
CA PHE A 212 20.78 -16.65 0.40
C PHE A 212 20.49 -16.86 -1.10
N PHE A 213 21.34 -16.31 -1.96
CA PHE A 213 21.26 -16.50 -3.42
C PHE A 213 21.81 -17.86 -3.86
N LEU A 214 21.24 -18.39 -4.93
CA LEU A 214 21.65 -19.66 -5.56
C LEU A 214 22.47 -19.44 -6.84
N ASP A 215 22.46 -18.21 -7.37
CA ASP A 215 23.16 -17.80 -8.58
C ASP A 215 23.91 -16.47 -8.40
N THR A 216 24.99 -16.30 -9.15
CA THR A 216 25.80 -15.06 -9.14
C THR A 216 25.03 -13.88 -9.74
N GLU A 217 24.02 -14.16 -10.57
CA GLU A 217 23.14 -13.15 -11.16
C GLU A 217 22.04 -12.63 -10.20
N GLU A 218 21.97 -13.16 -8.97
CA GLU A 218 20.98 -12.79 -7.95
C GLU A 218 19.50 -12.95 -8.39
N ARG A 219 19.22 -13.91 -9.28
CA ARG A 219 17.87 -14.19 -9.80
C ARG A 219 17.16 -15.30 -9.02
N GLN A 220 17.89 -16.11 -8.26
CA GLN A 220 17.35 -17.21 -7.48
C GLN A 220 17.76 -17.12 -6.02
N VAL A 221 16.79 -17.32 -5.12
CA VAL A 221 17.00 -17.31 -3.66
C VAL A 221 16.45 -18.57 -3.03
N LEU A 222 17.05 -18.97 -1.91
CA LEU A 222 16.57 -20.07 -1.10
C LEU A 222 15.55 -19.57 -0.08
N ALA A 223 14.38 -20.20 -0.07
CA ALA A 223 13.36 -19.99 0.95
C ALA A 223 12.92 -21.34 1.53
N VAL A 224 12.28 -21.29 2.70
CA VAL A 224 11.71 -22.47 3.33
C VAL A 224 10.23 -22.28 3.60
N VAL A 225 9.45 -23.34 3.44
CA VAL A 225 8.02 -23.35 3.75
C VAL A 225 7.77 -24.30 4.92
N PRO A 226 7.27 -23.82 6.07
CA PRO A 226 6.88 -24.71 7.16
C PRO A 226 5.72 -25.60 6.72
N GLN A 227 5.75 -26.90 7.00
CA GLN A 227 4.68 -27.82 6.55
C GLN A 227 3.26 -27.45 7.03
N THR A 228 3.15 -26.67 8.10
CA THR A 228 1.88 -26.21 8.68
C THR A 228 1.27 -25.00 7.97
N THR A 229 1.98 -24.38 7.03
CA THR A 229 1.53 -23.17 6.32
C THR A 229 2.04 -23.17 4.88
N SER A 230 1.46 -22.30 4.04
CA SER A 230 1.93 -22.10 2.67
C SER A 230 2.73 -20.81 2.49
N THR A 231 3.05 -20.14 3.60
CA THR A 231 3.83 -18.90 3.60
C THR A 231 5.32 -19.20 3.73
N PRO A 232 6.16 -18.79 2.76
CA PRO A 232 7.60 -19.03 2.80
C PRO A 232 8.30 -18.05 3.75
N ILE A 233 9.46 -18.46 4.25
CA ILE A 233 10.43 -17.66 4.97
C ILE A 233 11.69 -17.61 4.10
N LEU A 234 12.12 -16.41 3.75
CA LEU A 234 13.35 -16.20 3.00
C LEU A 234 14.56 -16.44 3.91
N LEU A 235 15.58 -17.14 3.42
CA LEU A 235 16.81 -17.36 4.18
C LEU A 235 17.81 -16.22 3.93
N ASP A 236 18.52 -15.85 4.98
CA ASP A 236 19.68 -14.97 4.89
C ASP A 236 20.95 -15.78 4.52
N ALA A 237 21.97 -15.10 4.01
CA ALA A 237 23.22 -15.69 3.57
C ALA A 237 23.95 -16.42 4.71
N GLY A 238 23.80 -15.98 5.98
CA GLY A 238 24.37 -16.67 7.14
C GLY A 238 23.52 -17.84 7.65
N LEU A 239 22.35 -18.07 7.06
CA LEU A 239 21.37 -19.08 7.47
C LEU A 239 20.95 -18.95 8.95
N GLU A 240 21.03 -17.75 9.53
CA GLU A 240 20.68 -17.47 10.93
C GLU A 240 19.17 -17.38 11.17
N THR A 241 18.39 -17.32 10.10
CA THR A 241 16.92 -17.29 10.14
C THR A 241 16.33 -18.57 10.75
N LEU A 242 17.08 -19.67 10.77
CA LEU A 242 16.70 -20.97 11.31
C LEU A 242 17.69 -21.46 12.36
N ASP A 243 17.24 -22.33 13.25
CA ASP A 243 18.05 -22.99 14.29
C ASP A 243 18.83 -24.21 13.76
N LEU A 244 19.64 -23.99 12.72
CA LEU A 244 20.57 -24.99 12.17
C LEU A 244 21.76 -25.20 13.11
N THR A 245 22.25 -26.45 13.19
CA THR A 245 23.55 -26.73 13.80
C THR A 245 24.67 -26.22 12.89
N ASP A 246 25.88 -26.05 13.43
CA ASP A 246 27.02 -25.61 12.63
C ASP A 246 27.37 -26.62 11.51
N GLU A 247 27.18 -27.92 11.78
CA GLU A 247 27.35 -28.99 10.79
C GLU A 247 26.33 -28.90 9.65
N GLU A 248 25.04 -28.71 9.97
CA GLU A 248 23.97 -28.54 8.97
C GLU A 248 24.18 -27.27 8.15
N ARG A 249 24.59 -26.18 8.80
CA ARG A 249 24.90 -24.92 8.14
C ARG A 249 26.06 -25.08 7.15
N ALA A 250 27.13 -25.76 7.58
CA ALA A 250 28.27 -26.06 6.72
C ALA A 250 27.87 -26.93 5.53
N ALA A 251 27.00 -27.93 5.72
CA ALA A 251 26.50 -28.77 4.63
C ALA A 251 25.71 -27.98 3.57
N VAL A 252 24.83 -27.06 4.00
CA VAL A 252 24.06 -26.20 3.07
C VAL A 252 24.99 -25.24 2.32
N HIS A 253 25.98 -24.66 3.00
CA HIS A 253 26.97 -23.80 2.34
C HIS A 253 27.85 -24.56 1.36
N ALA A 254 28.30 -25.77 1.71
CA ALA A 254 29.14 -26.61 0.85
C ALA A 254 28.47 -26.91 -0.49
N ALA A 255 27.15 -27.04 -0.51
CA ALA A 255 26.39 -27.31 -1.73
C ALA A 255 26.41 -26.15 -2.76
N ILE A 256 26.75 -24.91 -2.36
CA ILE A 256 26.75 -23.73 -3.25
C ILE A 256 27.95 -22.77 -2.96
N SER A 257 29.01 -23.27 -2.33
CA SER A 257 30.16 -22.45 -1.90
C SER A 257 30.76 -21.57 -3.01
N PRO A 258 30.94 -22.02 -4.27
CA PRO A 258 31.52 -21.19 -5.33
C PRO A 258 30.72 -19.90 -5.58
N VAL A 259 29.39 -19.98 -5.54
CA VAL A 259 28.51 -18.85 -5.84
C VAL A 259 28.47 -17.86 -4.68
N GLN A 260 28.48 -18.36 -3.43
CA GLN A 260 28.44 -17.50 -2.25
C GLN A 260 29.73 -16.69 -2.06
N ASP A 261 30.89 -17.29 -2.38
CA ASP A 261 32.17 -16.60 -2.31
C ASP A 261 32.29 -15.51 -3.37
N ASP A 262 31.85 -15.76 -4.60
CA ASP A 262 31.83 -14.76 -5.68
C ASP A 262 30.94 -13.55 -5.34
N ILE A 263 29.74 -13.78 -4.79
CA ILE A 263 28.83 -12.70 -4.38
C ILE A 263 29.45 -11.88 -3.23
N ARG A 264 30.15 -12.54 -2.31
CA ARG A 264 30.82 -11.88 -1.18
C ARG A 264 31.99 -11.02 -1.66
N LEU A 265 32.77 -11.51 -2.62
CA LEU A 265 33.91 -10.80 -3.21
C LEU A 265 33.45 -9.60 -4.05
N ASP A 266 32.51 -9.77 -4.98
CA ASP A 266 31.96 -8.68 -5.80
C ASP A 266 31.43 -7.54 -4.92
N ARG A 267 30.70 -7.87 -3.84
CA ARG A 267 30.19 -6.85 -2.92
C ARG A 267 31.26 -6.17 -2.10
N SER A 268 32.37 -6.84 -1.78
CA SER A 268 33.48 -6.21 -1.07
C SER A 268 34.23 -5.17 -1.91
N MET A 269 34.19 -5.31 -3.25
CA MET A 269 34.84 -4.39 -4.19
C MET A 269 33.97 -3.16 -4.56
N ARG A 270 32.67 -3.19 -4.26
CA ARG A 270 31.73 -2.10 -4.55
C ARG A 270 31.64 -1.04 -3.43
N TRP A 271 32.51 -1.10 -2.42
CA TRP A 271 32.61 -0.13 -1.33
C TRP A 271 33.98 0.52 -1.28
#